data_AF-A0A1F2QYP0-F1
#
_entry.id   AF-A0A1F2QYP0-F1
#
_cell.length_a   1.000
_cell.length_b   1.000
_cell.length_c   1.000
_cell.angle_alpha   90.00
_cell.angle_beta   90.00
_cell.angle_gamma   90.00
#
_symmetry.space_group_name_H-M   'P 1'
#
loop_
_entity.id
_entity.type
_entity.pdbx_description
1 polymer ?
#
loop_
_entity_poly.entity_id
_entity_poly.type
_entity_poly.pdbx_seq_one_letter_code
_entity_poly.pdbx_strand_id
1 'polypeptide(L)'
;MAPMVIMRGTPRAVEYYEILKAELEERIARGQAAVPGERFRLYWEGPPIWGALRPLASVFLEHQAAIVASTYARNFALEGLDPQNPVESMARTYTGTFPNRSDDYKAAFLSEQFKEYGVDAVVYHDGRTSPEHSNVRYGLERRLRRETGLPSLVLDADTHDLRLFSLSQIQRQLSDFIGQQEWAAAGALE
;
A
#
# COMPACT_ATOMS: atom_id res chain seq x y z
N MET A 1 0.64 -10.62 7.55
CA MET A 1 2.01 -10.05 7.52
C MET A 1 2.91 -10.57 8.64
N ALA A 2 2.47 -10.74 9.89
CA ALA A 2 3.37 -11.28 10.92
C ALA A 2 4.05 -12.62 10.52
N PRO A 3 3.34 -13.63 9.95
CA PRO A 3 3.97 -14.90 9.58
C PRO A 3 5.08 -14.77 8.53
N MET A 4 4.90 -13.95 7.49
CA MET A 4 5.97 -13.70 6.51
C MET A 4 7.18 -13.00 7.14
N VAL A 5 7.03 -12.18 8.19
CA VAL A 5 8.18 -11.46 8.78
C VAL A 5 8.96 -12.35 9.75
N ILE A 6 8.28 -12.98 10.71
CA ILE A 6 8.94 -13.66 11.83
C ILE A 6 8.99 -15.19 11.71
N MET A 7 8.26 -15.78 10.76
CA MET A 7 8.12 -17.24 10.63
C MET A 7 8.33 -17.75 9.19
N ARG A 8 8.90 -16.92 8.30
CA ARG A 8 9.00 -17.18 6.85
C ARG A 8 9.53 -18.56 6.46
N GLY A 9 10.54 -19.04 7.18
CA GLY A 9 11.19 -20.32 6.91
C GLY A 9 10.53 -21.52 7.57
N THR A 10 9.30 -21.37 8.09
CA THR A 10 8.62 -22.43 8.84
C THR A 10 7.44 -23.00 8.06
N PRO A 11 7.16 -24.33 8.19
CA PRO A 11 5.96 -24.94 7.61
C PRO A 11 4.66 -24.27 8.06
N ARG A 12 4.63 -23.76 9.30
CA ARG A 12 3.46 -23.08 9.88
C ARG A 12 3.11 -21.78 9.14
N ALA A 13 4.12 -21.05 8.63
CA ALA A 13 3.85 -19.88 7.82
C ALA A 13 3.22 -20.27 6.47
N VAL A 14 3.70 -21.35 5.85
CA VAL A 14 3.12 -21.88 4.60
C VAL A 14 1.65 -22.26 4.81
N GLU A 15 1.35 -23.08 5.82
CA GLU A 15 -0.01 -23.51 6.17
C GLU A 15 -0.95 -22.31 6.38
N TYR A 16 -0.50 -21.29 7.13
CA TYR A 16 -1.28 -20.08 7.34
C TYR A 16 -1.65 -19.37 6.03
N TYR A 17 -0.70 -19.24 5.10
CA TYR A 17 -0.94 -18.55 3.83
C TYR A 17 -1.75 -19.39 2.85
N GLU A 18 -1.65 -20.73 2.89
CA GLU A 18 -2.51 -21.63 2.10
C GLU A 18 -3.97 -21.50 2.54
N ILE A 19 -4.24 -21.50 3.85
CA ILE A 19 -5.59 -21.29 4.41
C ILE A 19 -6.11 -19.91 3.99
N LEU A 20 -5.32 -18.86 4.21
CA LEU A 20 -5.71 -17.50 3.85
C LEU A 20 -6.01 -17.36 2.36
N LYS A 21 -5.18 -17.96 1.48
CA LYS A 21 -5.39 -17.95 0.03
C LYS A 21 -6.69 -18.64 -0.34
N ALA A 22 -6.97 -19.81 0.22
CA ALA A 22 -8.21 -20.54 -0.03
C ALA A 22 -9.46 -19.74 0.39
N GLU A 23 -9.41 -19.08 1.56
CA GLU A 23 -10.50 -18.20 2.01
C GLU A 23 -10.74 -17.01 1.06
N LEU A 24 -9.67 -16.40 0.54
CA LEU A 24 -9.77 -15.29 -0.41
C LEU A 24 -10.32 -15.75 -1.76
N GLU A 25 -9.87 -16.91 -2.27
CA GLU A 25 -10.40 -17.50 -3.51
C GLU A 25 -11.89 -17.84 -3.39
N GLU A 26 -12.32 -18.34 -2.23
CA GLU A 26 -13.74 -18.59 -1.96
C GLU A 26 -14.57 -17.29 -1.95
N ARG A 27 -14.06 -16.23 -1.32
CA ARG A 27 -14.73 -14.91 -1.32
C ARG A 27 -14.89 -14.38 -2.74
N ILE A 28 -13.84 -14.49 -3.56
CA ILE A 28 -13.86 -14.10 -4.98
C ILE A 28 -14.93 -14.91 -5.73
N ALA A 29 -14.95 -16.23 -5.57
CA ALA A 29 -15.94 -17.11 -6.21
C ALA A 29 -17.39 -16.78 -5.82
N ARG A 30 -17.60 -16.25 -4.60
CA ARG A 30 -18.91 -15.82 -4.09
C ARG A 30 -19.25 -14.35 -4.40
N GLY A 31 -18.37 -13.61 -5.08
CA GLY A 31 -18.54 -12.18 -5.33
C GLY A 31 -18.53 -11.33 -4.06
N GLN A 32 -17.86 -11.79 -2.99
CA GLN A 32 -17.76 -11.08 -1.72
C GLN A 32 -16.60 -10.09 -1.75
N ALA A 33 -16.93 -8.80 -1.86
CA ALA A 33 -15.94 -7.72 -1.80
C ALA A 33 -15.36 -7.55 -0.39
N ALA A 34 -14.09 -7.12 -0.30
CA ALA A 34 -13.47 -6.74 0.97
C ALA A 34 -14.09 -5.47 1.56
N VAL A 35 -14.46 -4.53 0.70
CA VAL A 35 -15.22 -3.32 1.04
C VAL A 35 -16.60 -3.42 0.37
N PRO A 36 -17.69 -3.56 1.13
CA PRO A 36 -19.04 -3.62 0.56
C PRO A 36 -19.39 -2.38 -0.26
N GLY A 37 -19.72 -2.61 -1.54
CA GLY A 37 -20.04 -1.54 -2.48
C GLY A 37 -18.84 -0.66 -2.82
N GLU A 38 -17.62 -1.20 -2.81
CA GLU A 38 -16.39 -0.52 -3.23
C GLU A 38 -16.61 0.39 -4.46
N ARG A 39 -16.30 1.68 -4.32
CA ARG A 39 -16.44 2.69 -5.37
C ARG A 39 -15.12 3.31 -5.80
N PHE A 40 -14.10 3.22 -4.94
CA PHE A 40 -12.86 3.96 -5.11
C PHE A 40 -11.64 3.14 -4.68
N ARG A 41 -10.60 3.08 -5.52
CA ARG A 41 -9.44 2.22 -5.34
C ARG A 41 -8.19 3.05 -5.05
N LEU A 42 -7.66 2.87 -3.86
CA LEU A 42 -6.52 3.60 -3.34
C LEU A 42 -5.27 2.72 -3.28
N TYR A 43 -4.12 3.30 -3.61
CA TYR A 43 -2.82 2.71 -3.29
C TYR A 43 -2.22 3.35 -2.05
N TRP A 44 -1.72 2.55 -1.10
CA TRP A 44 -1.01 3.05 0.08
C TRP A 44 0.51 2.91 -0.08
N GLU A 45 1.20 4.03 -0.24
CA GLU A 45 2.66 4.13 -0.32
C GLU A 45 3.24 4.51 1.04
N GLY A 46 4.32 3.85 1.44
CA GLY A 46 4.93 4.00 2.76
C GLY A 46 4.42 2.99 3.81
N PRO A 47 5.03 3.00 5.01
CA PRO A 47 4.67 2.08 6.08
C PRO A 47 3.25 2.36 6.62
N PRO A 48 2.60 1.41 7.31
CA PRO A 48 1.32 1.69 7.97
C PRO A 48 1.48 2.62 9.18
N ILE A 49 0.41 3.38 9.48
CA ILE A 49 0.27 4.10 10.76
C ILE A 49 -0.36 3.12 11.76
N TRP A 50 0.47 2.31 12.43
CA TRP A 50 0.03 1.17 13.24
C TRP A 50 -0.92 1.55 14.36
N GLY A 51 -0.67 2.67 15.04
CA GLY A 51 -1.53 3.19 16.09
C GLY A 51 -2.90 3.70 15.59
N ALA A 52 -3.08 3.83 14.27
CA ALA A 52 -4.28 4.40 13.66
C ALA A 52 -4.99 3.47 12.66
N LEU A 53 -4.61 2.19 12.56
CA LEU A 53 -5.19 1.28 11.55
C LEU A 53 -6.71 1.24 11.59
N ARG A 54 -7.32 1.06 12.78
CA ARG A 54 -8.77 1.02 12.93
C ARG A 54 -9.46 2.34 12.56
N PRO A 55 -9.08 3.50 13.14
CA PRO A 55 -9.75 4.75 12.80
C PRO A 55 -9.56 5.17 11.34
N LEU A 56 -8.45 4.81 10.70
CA LEU A 56 -8.26 5.04 9.26
C LEU A 56 -9.10 4.08 8.42
N ALA A 57 -9.17 2.80 8.79
CA ALA A 57 -10.04 1.82 8.12
C ALA A 57 -11.52 2.23 8.18
N SER A 58 -11.98 2.83 9.27
CA SER A 58 -13.34 3.38 9.36
C SER A 58 -13.60 4.45 8.30
N VAL A 59 -12.66 5.40 8.10
CA VAL A 59 -12.80 6.44 7.07
C VAL A 59 -12.90 5.81 5.68
N PHE A 60 -12.01 4.86 5.35
CA PHE A 60 -12.06 4.19 4.05
C PHE A 60 -13.39 3.45 3.83
N LEU A 61 -13.90 2.76 4.85
CA LEU A 61 -15.19 2.06 4.78
C LEU A 61 -16.38 3.02 4.63
N GLU A 62 -16.38 4.17 5.32
CA GLU A 62 -17.42 5.20 5.24
C GLU A 62 -17.54 5.77 3.81
N HIS A 63 -16.41 5.90 3.12
CA HIS A 63 -16.36 6.33 1.71
C HIS A 63 -16.38 5.18 0.70
N GLN A 64 -16.59 3.94 1.16
CA GLN A 64 -16.54 2.75 0.30
C GLN A 64 -15.25 2.67 -0.55
N ALA A 65 -14.14 3.14 0.00
CA ALA A 65 -12.83 3.14 -0.62
C ALA A 65 -12.02 1.93 -0.16
N ALA A 66 -11.35 1.26 -1.10
CA ALA A 66 -10.48 0.12 -0.81
C ALA A 66 -9.01 0.49 -0.98
N ILE A 67 -8.18 0.15 0.01
CA ILE A 67 -6.73 0.08 -0.21
C ILE A 67 -6.43 -1.23 -0.94
N VAL A 68 -6.17 -1.15 -2.24
CA VAL A 68 -6.08 -2.34 -3.12
C VAL A 68 -4.67 -2.90 -3.20
N ALA A 69 -3.65 -2.07 -2.97
CA ALA A 69 -2.25 -2.49 -2.94
C ALA A 69 -1.41 -1.56 -2.07
N SER A 70 -0.26 -2.08 -1.64
CA SER A 70 0.75 -1.33 -0.90
C SER A 70 2.14 -1.89 -1.13
N THR A 71 3.12 -1.01 -1.25
CA THR A 71 4.54 -1.38 -1.38
C THR A 71 5.04 -2.13 -0.16
N TYR A 72 4.51 -1.80 1.03
CA TYR A 72 5.03 -2.32 2.30
C TYR A 72 4.89 -3.83 2.44
N ALA A 73 3.75 -4.39 2.02
CA ALA A 73 3.55 -5.86 2.06
C ALA A 73 4.47 -6.59 1.08
N ARG A 74 4.71 -6.00 -0.10
CA ARG A 74 5.52 -6.61 -1.16
C ARG A 74 7.02 -6.66 -0.83
N ASN A 75 7.53 -5.78 0.04
CA ASN A 75 8.91 -5.84 0.53
C ASN A 75 9.29 -7.19 1.14
N PHE A 76 8.28 -7.94 1.61
CA PHE A 76 8.47 -9.23 2.23
C PHE A 76 8.14 -10.40 1.29
N ALA A 77 7.87 -10.18 -0.01
CA ALA A 77 7.57 -11.27 -0.94
C ALA A 77 8.84 -12.07 -1.33
N LEU A 78 9.97 -11.37 -1.50
CA LEU A 78 11.29 -11.97 -1.81
C LEU A 78 11.25 -12.99 -2.96
N GLU A 79 10.59 -12.62 -4.07
CA GLU A 79 10.26 -13.51 -5.19
C GLU A 79 11.48 -14.17 -5.88
N GLY A 80 12.70 -13.64 -5.68
CA GLY A 80 13.91 -14.10 -6.37
C GLY A 80 14.72 -15.21 -5.68
N LEU A 81 14.21 -15.81 -4.60
CA LEU A 81 14.91 -16.87 -3.88
C LEU A 81 14.87 -18.20 -4.65
N ASP A 82 16.04 -18.81 -4.88
CA ASP A 82 16.19 -20.06 -5.64
C ASP A 82 16.91 -21.13 -4.78
N PRO A 83 16.27 -22.26 -4.46
CA PRO A 83 16.89 -23.32 -3.67
C PRO A 83 18.04 -24.04 -4.40
N GLN A 84 18.12 -23.97 -5.73
CA GLN A 84 19.23 -24.54 -6.51
C GLN A 84 20.45 -23.62 -6.54
N ASN A 85 20.28 -22.34 -6.18
CA ASN A 85 21.35 -21.35 -6.11
C ASN A 85 21.19 -20.45 -4.88
N PRO A 86 21.29 -21.01 -3.67
CA PRO A 86 20.74 -20.39 -2.46
C PRO A 86 21.48 -19.13 -2.02
N VAL A 87 22.81 -19.07 -2.16
CA VAL A 87 23.60 -17.95 -1.65
C VAL A 87 23.47 -16.74 -2.57
N GLU A 88 23.68 -16.93 -3.86
CA GLU A 88 23.65 -15.87 -4.86
C GLU A 88 22.21 -15.34 -5.08
N SER A 89 21.21 -16.21 -5.09
CA SER A 89 19.80 -15.79 -5.19
C SER A 89 19.36 -15.00 -3.97
N MET A 90 19.77 -15.41 -2.77
CA MET A 90 19.51 -14.67 -1.53
C MET A 90 20.20 -13.30 -1.57
N ALA A 91 21.49 -13.24 -1.89
CA ALA A 91 22.22 -11.98 -1.98
C ALA A 91 21.54 -11.01 -2.96
N ARG A 92 21.18 -11.48 -4.17
CA ARG A 92 20.48 -10.68 -5.18
C ARG A 92 19.09 -10.22 -4.71
N THR A 93 18.32 -11.11 -4.08
CA THR A 93 16.95 -10.80 -3.68
C THR A 93 16.90 -9.79 -2.55
N TYR A 94 17.73 -9.96 -1.51
CA TYR A 94 17.77 -9.05 -0.37
C TYR A 94 18.32 -7.67 -0.74
N THR A 95 19.33 -7.61 -1.62
CA THR A 95 19.85 -6.33 -2.14
C THR A 95 18.92 -5.68 -3.17
N GLY A 96 18.01 -6.45 -3.77
CA GLY A 96 17.03 -5.98 -4.74
C GLY A 96 15.69 -5.50 -4.16
N THR A 97 15.55 -5.43 -2.83
CA THR A 97 14.30 -4.98 -2.19
C THR A 97 13.99 -3.53 -2.52
N PHE A 98 12.69 -3.19 -2.63
CA PHE A 98 12.22 -1.89 -3.11
C PHE A 98 12.88 -0.66 -2.42
N PRO A 99 13.09 -0.62 -1.09
CA PRO A 99 13.75 0.51 -0.44
C PRO A 99 15.16 0.77 -0.98
N ASN A 100 15.88 -0.28 -1.38
CA ASN A 100 17.26 -0.24 -1.89
C ASN A 100 17.35 -0.07 -3.42
N ARG A 101 16.28 0.38 -4.08
CA ARG A 101 16.23 0.61 -5.53
C ARG A 101 16.34 2.10 -5.87
N SER A 102 16.77 2.39 -7.09
CA SER A 102 16.80 3.75 -7.62
C SER A 102 15.38 4.34 -7.76
N ASP A 103 15.28 5.66 -7.75
CA ASP A 103 13.98 6.36 -7.90
C ASP A 103 13.32 6.06 -9.25
N ASP A 104 14.10 5.88 -10.31
CA ASP A 104 13.57 5.52 -11.64
C ASP A 104 12.93 4.13 -11.62
N TYR A 105 13.57 3.16 -10.94
CA TYR A 105 12.97 1.84 -10.74
C TYR A 105 11.69 1.94 -9.91
N LYS A 106 11.71 2.72 -8.81
CA LYS A 106 10.55 2.89 -7.94
C LYS A 106 9.37 3.53 -8.69
N ALA A 107 9.63 4.54 -9.53
CA ALA A 107 8.61 5.20 -10.33
C ALA A 107 8.00 4.26 -11.39
N ALA A 108 8.84 3.52 -12.11
CA ALA A 108 8.37 2.52 -13.08
C ALA A 108 7.53 1.44 -12.42
N PHE A 109 8.04 0.87 -11.32
CA PHE A 109 7.35 -0.15 -10.54
C PHE A 109 5.98 0.35 -10.04
N LEU A 110 5.92 1.52 -9.40
CA LEU A 110 4.66 2.04 -8.88
C LEU A 110 3.67 2.35 -10.01
N SER A 111 4.14 2.86 -11.15
CA SER A 111 3.29 3.09 -12.33
C SER A 111 2.68 1.78 -12.86
N GLU A 112 3.43 0.68 -12.84
CA GLU A 112 2.91 -0.65 -13.19
C GLU A 112 1.90 -1.13 -12.15
N GLN A 113 2.18 -0.99 -10.86
CA GLN A 113 1.23 -1.37 -9.80
C GLN A 113 -0.07 -0.55 -9.90
N PHE A 114 -0.01 0.74 -10.18
CA PHE A 114 -1.22 1.56 -10.31
C PHE A 114 -2.12 1.07 -11.45
N LYS A 115 -1.52 0.64 -12.57
CA LYS A 115 -2.24 0.05 -13.70
C LYS A 115 -2.79 -1.33 -13.36
N GLU A 116 -1.94 -2.20 -12.79
CA GLU A 116 -2.30 -3.59 -12.46
C GLU A 116 -3.49 -3.66 -11.49
N TYR A 117 -3.50 -2.79 -10.47
CA TYR A 117 -4.54 -2.79 -9.45
C TYR A 117 -5.71 -1.83 -9.76
N GLY A 118 -5.70 -1.15 -10.91
CA GLY A 118 -6.75 -0.18 -11.28
C GLY A 118 -6.91 0.90 -10.22
N VAL A 119 -5.81 1.57 -9.87
CA VAL A 119 -5.76 2.58 -8.81
C VAL A 119 -6.32 3.91 -9.32
N ASP A 120 -7.25 4.50 -8.57
CA ASP A 120 -7.85 5.80 -8.85
C ASP A 120 -7.08 6.94 -8.20
N ALA A 121 -6.48 6.71 -7.02
CA ALA A 121 -5.65 7.70 -6.33
C ALA A 121 -4.62 7.06 -5.39
N VAL A 122 -3.60 7.85 -5.02
CA VAL A 122 -2.49 7.36 -4.19
C VAL A 122 -2.42 8.12 -2.87
N VAL A 123 -2.41 7.41 -1.75
CA VAL A 123 -2.11 7.96 -0.43
C VAL A 123 -0.67 7.62 -0.10
N TYR A 124 0.15 8.63 0.12
CA TYR A 124 1.51 8.50 0.57
C TYR A 124 1.62 8.82 2.05
N HIS A 125 2.31 7.98 2.80
CA HIS A 125 2.67 8.25 4.19
C HIS A 125 4.11 8.77 4.26
N ASP A 126 4.24 10.04 4.67
CA ASP A 126 5.52 10.60 5.09
C ASP A 126 5.73 10.32 6.59
N GLY A 127 6.46 9.23 6.88
CA GLY A 127 6.84 8.84 8.22
C GLY A 127 7.86 9.77 8.87
N ARG A 128 7.53 10.35 10.04
CA ARG A 128 8.40 11.27 10.79
C ARG A 128 9.70 10.63 11.27
N THR A 129 9.62 9.46 11.89
CA THR A 129 10.79 8.74 12.44
C THR A 129 11.36 7.65 11.53
N SER A 130 10.78 7.45 10.34
CA SER A 130 11.22 6.48 9.33
C SER A 130 11.38 7.12 7.94
N PRO A 131 12.18 8.22 7.84
CA PRO A 131 12.29 9.00 6.61
C PRO A 131 12.79 8.20 5.41
N GLU A 132 13.57 7.15 5.63
CA GLU A 132 14.09 6.24 4.61
C GLU A 132 12.98 5.40 3.93
N HIS A 133 11.81 5.29 4.56
CA HIS A 133 10.63 4.63 4.02
C HIS A 133 9.63 5.62 3.40
N SER A 134 9.89 6.93 3.46
CA SER A 134 9.04 8.00 2.93
C SER A 134 9.52 8.44 1.54
N ASN A 135 9.14 7.71 0.48
CA ASN A 135 9.63 8.00 -0.87
C ASN A 135 9.20 9.38 -1.40
N VAL A 136 8.16 9.98 -0.82
CA VAL A 136 7.70 11.34 -1.12
C VAL A 136 8.76 12.41 -0.90
N ARG A 137 9.71 12.21 0.03
CA ARG A 137 10.74 13.21 0.34
C ARG A 137 11.72 13.47 -0.80
N TYR A 138 11.79 12.55 -1.76
CA TYR A 138 12.64 12.64 -2.95
C TYR A 138 11.86 13.05 -4.21
N GLY A 139 10.60 13.48 -4.04
CA GLY A 139 9.77 13.97 -5.14
C GLY A 139 9.13 12.88 -6.01
N LEU A 140 9.12 11.63 -5.53
CA LEU A 140 8.52 10.49 -6.24
C LEU A 140 7.02 10.71 -6.51
N GLU A 141 6.28 11.23 -5.53
CA GLU A 141 4.85 11.58 -5.68
C GLU A 141 4.62 12.55 -6.83
N ARG A 142 5.38 13.66 -6.88
CA ARG A 142 5.24 14.68 -7.93
C ARG A 142 5.56 14.11 -9.31
N ARG A 143 6.55 13.21 -9.38
CA ARG A 143 6.93 12.55 -10.63
C ARG A 143 5.81 11.64 -11.10
N LEU A 144 5.34 10.74 -10.25
CA LEU A 144 4.26 9.81 -10.55
C LEU A 144 2.97 10.54 -10.92
N ARG A 145 2.59 11.59 -10.18
CA ARG A 145 1.42 12.40 -10.51
C ARG A 145 1.47 12.98 -11.92
N ARG A 146 2.66 13.43 -12.39
CA ARG A 146 2.83 13.93 -13.76
C ARG A 146 2.78 12.81 -14.80
N GLU A 147 3.33 11.65 -14.47
CA GLU A 147 3.44 10.51 -15.40
C GLU A 147 2.11 9.76 -15.56
N THR A 148 1.34 9.64 -14.48
CA THR A 148 0.11 8.83 -14.43
C THR A 148 -1.16 9.67 -14.44
N GLY A 149 -1.06 10.96 -14.10
CA GLY A 149 -2.23 11.83 -13.91
C GLY A 149 -3.02 11.53 -12.64
N LEU A 150 -2.60 10.53 -11.84
CA LEU A 150 -3.36 10.11 -10.67
C LEU A 150 -3.25 11.15 -9.55
N PRO A 151 -4.38 11.56 -8.96
CA PRO A 151 -4.40 12.42 -7.78
C PRO A 151 -3.75 11.71 -6.59
N SER A 152 -3.17 12.51 -5.69
CA SER A 152 -2.38 12.03 -4.58
C SER A 152 -2.59 12.86 -3.32
N LEU A 153 -2.49 12.20 -2.17
CA LEU A 153 -2.47 12.83 -0.84
C LEU A 153 -1.20 12.39 -0.11
N VAL A 154 -0.49 13.35 0.50
CA VAL A 154 0.63 13.05 1.40
C VAL A 154 0.18 13.29 2.84
N LEU A 155 0.26 12.25 3.66
CA LEU A 155 -0.01 12.28 5.09
C LEU A 155 1.30 12.35 5.88
N ASP A 156 1.47 13.41 6.67
CA ASP A 156 2.57 13.51 7.63
C ASP A 156 2.15 12.88 8.96
N ALA A 157 2.77 11.76 9.31
CA ALA A 157 2.46 11.02 10.53
C ALA A 157 3.67 10.23 11.04
N ASP A 158 3.51 9.57 12.19
CA ASP A 158 4.48 8.58 12.64
C ASP A 158 3.88 7.17 12.53
N THR A 159 4.74 6.18 12.30
CA THR A 159 4.31 4.78 12.20
C THR A 159 3.76 4.24 13.51
N HIS A 160 4.25 4.71 14.67
CA HIS A 160 3.89 4.16 15.98
C HIS A 160 3.56 5.23 17.04
N ASP A 161 4.15 6.42 16.97
CA ASP A 161 3.99 7.45 17.98
C ASP A 161 2.81 8.41 17.67
N LEU A 162 1.66 8.16 18.30
CA LEU A 162 0.46 8.98 18.16
C LEU A 162 0.63 10.44 18.63
N ARG A 163 1.68 10.76 19.39
CA ARG A 163 1.95 12.14 19.83
C ARG A 163 2.51 12.99 18.70
N LEU A 164 3.03 12.35 17.65
CA LEU A 164 3.65 13.02 16.52
C LEU A 164 2.66 13.37 15.42
N PHE A 165 1.36 13.16 15.59
CA PHE A 165 0.36 13.61 14.62
C PHE A 165 -1.02 13.78 15.25
N SER A 166 -1.92 14.49 14.57
CA SER A 166 -3.33 14.59 14.96
C SER A 166 -4.16 13.60 14.16
N LEU A 167 -4.65 12.54 14.82
CA LEU A 167 -5.50 11.55 14.16
C LEU A 167 -6.74 12.19 13.51
N SER A 168 -7.39 13.12 14.23
CA SER A 168 -8.55 13.82 13.70
C SER A 168 -8.24 14.63 12.44
N GLN A 169 -7.02 15.17 12.34
CA GLN A 169 -6.58 15.91 11.15
C GLN A 169 -6.35 14.96 9.98
N ILE A 170 -5.68 13.82 10.20
CA ILE A 170 -5.47 12.81 9.16
C ILE A 170 -6.82 12.29 8.64
N GLN A 171 -7.76 12.00 9.52
CA GLN A 171 -9.10 11.53 9.12
C GLN A 171 -9.83 12.58 8.27
N ARG A 172 -9.77 13.87 8.65
CA ARG A 172 -10.36 14.95 7.85
C ARG A 172 -9.69 15.05 6.48
N GLN A 173 -8.36 15.07 6.43
CA GLN A 173 -7.62 15.15 5.15
C GLN A 173 -7.96 13.99 4.22
N LEU A 174 -8.09 12.77 4.75
CA LEU A 174 -8.51 11.61 3.97
C LEU A 174 -9.95 11.74 3.47
N SER A 175 -10.89 12.09 4.34
CA SER A 175 -12.29 12.29 3.95
C SER A 175 -12.45 13.37 2.89
N ASP A 176 -11.80 14.51 3.07
CA ASP A 176 -11.85 15.62 2.12
C ASP A 176 -11.23 15.22 0.77
N PHE A 177 -10.10 14.50 0.80
CA PHE A 177 -9.43 14.02 -0.40
C PHE A 177 -10.29 13.03 -1.19
N ILE A 178 -10.84 12.01 -0.51
CA ILE A 178 -11.67 10.99 -1.16
C ILE A 178 -12.94 11.64 -1.74
N GLY A 179 -13.62 12.50 -0.97
CA GLY A 179 -14.81 13.21 -1.44
C GLY A 179 -14.55 14.11 -2.66
N GLN A 180 -13.37 14.74 -2.76
CA GLN A 180 -12.98 15.50 -3.96
C GLN A 180 -12.83 14.61 -5.20
N GLN A 181 -12.27 13.40 -5.03
CA GLN A 181 -12.12 12.48 -6.16
C GLN A 181 -13.46 11.91 -6.62
N GLU A 182 -14.36 11.63 -5.69
CA GLU A 182 -15.73 11.21 -6.03
C GLU A 182 -16.47 12.28 -6.84
N TRP A 183 -16.35 13.55 -6.44
CA TRP A 183 -17.00 14.65 -7.16
C TRP A 183 -16.40 14.87 -8.56
N ALA A 184 -15.08 14.79 -8.69
CA ALA A 184 -14.40 14.89 -9.98
C ALA A 184 -14.81 13.75 -10.93
N ALA A 185 -14.96 12.53 -10.42
CA ALA A 185 -15.42 11.39 -11.21
C ALA A 185 -16.89 11.54 -11.65
N ALA A 186 -17.75 12.09 -10.78
CA ALA A 186 -19.16 12.34 -11.10
C ALA A 186 -19.34 13.44 -12.15
N GLY A 187 -18.57 14.53 -12.05
CA GLY A 187 -18.64 15.65 -13.01
C GLY A 187 -18.00 15.37 -14.37
N ALA A 188 -17.20 14.31 -14.51
CA ALA A 188 -16.65 13.86 -15.80
C ALA A 188 -17.63 13.00 -16.61
N LEU A 189 -18.77 12.61 -16.03
CA LEU A 189 -19.82 11.81 -16.66
C LEU A 189 -21.00 12.65 -17.19
N GLU A 190 -20.97 13.97 -17.01
CA GLU A 190 -21.89 14.97 -17.60
C GLU A 190 -21.28 15.64 -18.83
#